data_AF-A0A3N5ZRA3-F1
#
_entry.id   AF-A0A3N5ZRA3-F1
#
_cell.length_a   1.000
_cell.length_b   1.000
_cell.length_c   1.000
_cell.angle_alpha   90.00
_cell.angle_beta   90.00
_cell.angle_gamma   90.00
#
_symmetry.space_group_name_H-M   'P 1'
#
loop_
_entity.id
_entity.type
_entity.pdbx_description
1 polymer ?
#
loop_
_entity_poly.entity_id
_entity_poly.type
_entity_poly.pdbx_seq_one_letter_code
_entity_poly.pdbx_strand_id
1 'polypeptide(L)'
;MHRFVVLLILSFFSWQMTFAQAGAAQSATYEEEYALYQKANGEANAVQKKALVMEFVKKYSKSELDTHVSQLYAQFYAEPRRAGEWQKLATLAEEYLRYRPTDVYAMAAATEAYQKLNSPQKLVEFGTRLYAQSPNGATAYFVAKAYQSMNDRANFSKWADKTLQHDPGNVEMLVEAISSAWSRQDLTKAATFANRGLKALETMKAPAGQDAAEWKTKSDQIRAYCLRALGEEDYLKNAFPDSQKHFLAAAKLDPKNDMAHYRLGLLYWRAGIVDKACASFARSAVLNGPTSSDARKQLNDLYKQSYHNLVGVPKLLQSAKN
;
A
#
# COMPACT_ATOMS: atom_id res chain seq x y z
N MET A 1 65.09 -13.81 60.50
CA MET A 1 64.40 -12.77 61.28
C MET A 1 62.92 -12.79 60.91
N HIS A 2 62.08 -13.00 61.94
CA HIS A 2 60.65 -12.66 62.13
C HIS A 2 59.51 -13.25 61.27
N ARG A 3 58.49 -13.67 62.03
CA ARG A 3 57.15 -14.19 61.74
C ARG A 3 56.14 -13.05 61.45
N PHE A 4 54.90 -13.47 61.12
CA PHE A 4 53.57 -12.79 61.13
C PHE A 4 53.05 -12.37 59.74
N VAL A 5 51.97 -12.93 59.16
CA VAL A 5 50.52 -13.01 59.53
C VAL A 5 49.72 -11.81 58.97
N VAL A 6 48.84 -12.13 57.99
CA VAL A 6 47.43 -11.68 57.80
C VAL A 6 47.13 -10.19 57.47
N LEU A 7 46.45 -9.92 56.33
CA LEU A 7 45.04 -9.42 56.22
C LEU A 7 44.68 -8.94 54.81
N LEU A 8 43.48 -9.32 54.36
CA LEU A 8 42.66 -8.71 53.30
C LEU A 8 42.45 -7.20 53.54
N ILE A 9 42.26 -6.41 52.48
CA ILE A 9 41.19 -5.39 52.36
C ILE A 9 40.97 -5.01 50.88
N LEU A 10 39.69 -4.91 50.56
CA LEU A 10 39.06 -4.52 49.29
C LEU A 10 39.53 -3.17 48.72
N SER A 11 39.65 -3.10 47.39
CA SER A 11 39.29 -1.89 46.64
C SER A 11 38.60 -2.27 45.33
N PHE A 12 37.27 -2.31 45.39
CA PHE A 12 36.42 -2.00 44.25
C PHE A 12 36.68 -0.52 43.91
N PHE A 13 37.10 -0.19 42.69
CA PHE A 13 36.59 0.97 41.93
C PHE A 13 37.31 1.10 40.57
N SER A 14 36.51 1.51 39.57
CA SER A 14 36.91 2.03 38.24
C SER A 14 37.26 1.04 37.13
N TRP A 15 36.24 0.32 36.65
CA TRP A 15 36.10 0.06 35.21
C TRP A 15 35.01 0.99 34.67
N GLN A 16 35.40 2.15 34.13
CA GLN A 16 34.68 2.91 33.08
C GLN A 16 35.41 4.23 32.84
N MET A 17 36.48 4.19 32.03
CA MET A 17 37.04 5.38 31.38
C MET A 17 37.82 4.92 30.14
N THR A 18 37.09 4.59 29.08
CA THR A 18 37.63 4.56 27.72
C THR A 18 36.54 5.00 26.72
N PHE A 19 36.13 6.26 26.84
CA PHE A 19 35.50 7.02 25.74
C PHE A 19 35.98 8.47 25.70
N ALA A 20 37.16 8.73 26.26
CA ALA A 20 37.88 9.97 26.04
C ALA A 20 38.80 9.82 24.82
N GLN A 21 38.23 9.78 23.61
CA GLN A 21 38.93 10.18 22.37
C GLN A 21 37.99 10.13 21.15
N ALA A 22 37.19 11.19 21.00
CA ALA A 22 36.81 11.75 19.72
C ALA A 22 36.42 13.22 19.96
N GLY A 23 37.27 14.14 19.53
CA GLY A 23 37.10 15.57 19.73
C GLY A 23 35.94 16.15 18.91
N ALA A 24 34.75 16.13 19.48
CA ALA A 24 33.69 17.09 19.21
C ALA A 24 33.39 17.80 20.53
N ALA A 25 33.37 19.13 20.53
CA ALA A 25 33.01 19.90 21.72
C ALA A 25 31.56 19.54 22.10
N GLN A 26 31.40 18.75 23.15
CA GLN A 26 30.08 18.45 23.74
C GLN A 26 29.36 19.76 24.08
N SER A 27 28.03 19.75 24.01
CA SER A 27 27.23 20.93 24.40
C SER A 27 27.59 21.38 25.82
N ALA A 28 27.49 22.68 26.10
CA ALA A 28 27.74 23.22 27.45
C ALA A 28 26.81 22.60 28.51
N THR A 29 25.72 21.98 28.08
CA THR A 29 24.71 21.33 28.92
C THR A 29 24.83 19.81 28.95
N TYR A 30 25.82 19.21 28.27
CA TYR A 30 25.91 17.76 28.08
C TYR A 30 25.98 16.99 29.40
N GLU A 31 26.71 17.49 30.40
CA GLU A 31 26.79 16.84 31.72
C GLU A 31 25.41 16.82 32.42
N GLU A 32 24.66 17.92 32.36
CA GLU A 32 23.31 18.00 32.94
C GLU A 32 22.30 17.14 32.16
N GLU A 33 22.43 17.10 30.83
CA GLU A 33 21.64 16.25 29.94
C GLU A 33 21.89 14.77 30.29
N TYR A 34 23.15 14.36 30.34
CA TYR A 34 23.55 12.99 30.62
C TYR A 34 23.11 12.54 32.03
N ALA A 35 23.24 13.41 33.04
CA ALA A 35 22.76 13.12 34.38
C ALA A 35 21.24 12.86 34.42
N LEU A 36 20.45 13.70 33.74
CA LEU A 36 19.00 13.52 33.67
C LEU A 36 18.61 12.27 32.87
N TYR A 37 19.32 11.98 31.76
CA TYR A 37 19.14 10.75 30.99
C TYR A 37 19.44 9.51 31.83
N GLN A 38 20.56 9.47 32.56
CA GLN A 38 20.92 8.33 33.41
C GLN A 38 19.90 8.11 34.53
N LYS A 39 19.44 9.20 35.15
CA LYS A 39 18.35 9.15 36.14
C LYS A 39 17.08 8.57 35.54
N ALA A 40 16.69 9.00 34.35
CA ALA A 40 15.51 8.48 33.64
C ALA A 40 15.69 6.99 33.28
N ASN A 41 16.86 6.60 32.77
CA ASN A 41 17.14 5.24 32.33
C ASN A 41 17.10 4.23 33.49
N GLY A 42 17.67 4.62 34.64
CA GLY A 42 17.72 3.80 35.86
C GLY A 42 16.42 3.78 36.68
N GLU A 43 15.44 4.62 36.38
CA GLU A 43 14.17 4.66 37.12
C GLU A 43 13.36 3.36 36.89
N ALA A 44 12.81 2.76 37.95
CA ALA A 44 12.01 1.54 37.84
C ALA A 44 10.51 1.84 37.68
N ASN A 45 10.04 2.93 38.28
CA ASN A 45 8.65 3.33 38.21
C ASN A 45 8.33 3.96 36.85
N ALA A 46 7.42 3.36 36.09
CA ALA A 46 7.07 3.82 34.74
C ALA A 46 6.56 5.27 34.69
N VAL A 47 5.80 5.72 35.70
CA VAL A 47 5.25 7.09 35.77
C VAL A 47 6.38 8.09 36.00
N GLN A 48 7.28 7.81 36.95
CA GLN A 48 8.43 8.67 37.23
C GLN A 48 9.42 8.67 36.07
N LYS A 49 9.67 7.52 35.44
CA LYS A 49 10.50 7.42 34.24
C LYS A 49 9.97 8.29 33.11
N LYS A 50 8.67 8.21 32.81
CA LYS A 50 8.04 9.05 31.78
C LYS A 50 8.20 10.53 32.13
N ALA A 51 7.98 10.91 33.40
CA ALA A 51 8.13 12.29 33.84
C ALA A 51 9.55 12.82 33.61
N LEU A 52 10.59 12.05 33.96
CA LEU A 52 11.99 12.41 33.75
C LEU A 52 12.35 12.53 32.26
N VAL A 53 11.86 11.62 31.42
CA VAL A 53 12.05 11.70 29.96
C VAL A 53 11.36 12.94 29.39
N MET A 54 10.16 13.26 29.86
CA MET A 54 9.43 14.46 29.43
C MET A 54 10.09 15.75 29.93
N GLU A 55 10.67 15.74 31.13
CA GLU A 55 11.49 16.83 31.65
C GLU A 55 12.69 17.09 30.74
N PHE A 56 13.39 16.02 30.33
CA PHE A 56 14.53 16.10 29.42
C PHE A 56 14.16 16.81 28.12
N VAL A 57 13.13 16.33 27.41
CA VAL A 57 12.78 16.89 26.09
C VAL A 57 12.17 18.29 26.15
N LYS A 58 11.63 18.69 27.30
CA LYS A 58 11.14 20.05 27.58
C LYS A 58 12.29 21.02 27.86
N LYS A 59 13.26 20.60 28.67
CA LYS A 59 14.40 21.44 29.08
C LYS A 59 15.40 21.61 27.96
N TYR A 60 15.72 20.54 27.25
CA TYR A 60 16.70 20.53 26.16
C TYR A 60 15.95 20.32 24.86
N SER A 61 15.91 21.33 23.99
CA SER A 61 15.19 21.25 22.71
C SER A 61 15.95 20.46 21.63
N LYS A 62 17.28 20.32 21.80
CA LYS A 62 18.18 19.54 20.94
C LYS A 62 19.28 18.94 21.82
N SER A 63 19.57 17.67 21.63
CA SER A 63 20.60 16.95 22.38
C SER A 63 21.26 15.87 21.53
N GLU A 64 22.54 15.59 21.78
CA GLU A 64 23.22 14.41 21.24
C GLU A 64 22.64 13.09 21.80
N LEU A 65 21.95 13.16 22.95
CA LEU A 65 21.28 12.03 23.58
C LEU A 65 19.86 11.80 23.05
N ASP A 66 19.37 12.63 22.12
CA ASP A 66 17.98 12.56 21.65
C ASP A 66 17.59 11.16 21.17
N THR A 67 18.45 10.47 20.42
CA THR A 67 18.18 9.09 19.98
C THR A 67 17.96 8.13 21.17
N HIS A 68 18.77 8.25 22.23
CA HIS A 68 18.66 7.40 23.41
C HIS A 68 17.41 7.73 24.24
N VAL A 69 17.10 9.03 24.38
CA VAL A 69 15.92 9.51 25.09
C VAL A 69 14.65 9.11 24.34
N SER A 70 14.64 9.19 23.01
CA SER A 70 13.52 8.74 22.19
C SER A 70 13.31 7.23 22.27
N GLN A 71 14.37 6.43 22.28
CA GLN A 71 14.26 4.98 22.53
C GLN A 71 13.69 4.67 23.92
N LEU A 72 14.10 5.43 24.94
CA LEU A 72 13.56 5.28 26.29
C LEU A 72 12.06 5.63 26.34
N TYR A 73 11.65 6.72 25.67
CA TYR A 73 10.25 7.09 25.57
C TYR A 73 9.42 6.08 24.77
N ALA A 74 9.99 5.48 23.72
CA ALA A 74 9.30 4.53 22.86
C ALA A 74 8.79 3.27 23.60
N GLN A 75 9.36 2.95 24.76
CA GLN A 75 8.91 1.86 25.62
C GLN A 75 7.44 2.05 26.07
N PHE A 76 6.98 3.30 26.22
CA PHE A 76 5.62 3.62 26.64
C PHE A 76 4.55 3.35 25.56
N TYR A 77 4.96 3.07 24.31
CA TYR A 77 4.03 2.72 23.22
C TYR A 77 3.60 1.26 23.25
N ALA A 78 4.36 0.37 23.89
CA ALA A 78 4.14 -1.07 23.81
C ALA A 78 2.86 -1.55 24.50
N GLU A 79 2.49 -0.94 25.63
CA GLU A 79 1.27 -1.28 26.37
C GLU A 79 0.00 -0.89 25.62
N PRO A 80 -0.23 0.38 25.24
CA PRO A 80 -1.45 0.76 24.53
C PRO A 80 -1.57 0.06 23.16
N ARG A 81 -0.43 -0.21 22.48
CA ARG A 81 -0.42 -0.99 21.25
C ARG A 81 -0.94 -2.41 21.46
N ARG A 82 -0.49 -3.11 22.51
CA ARG A 82 -0.96 -4.48 22.81
C ARG A 82 -2.40 -4.50 23.30
N ALA A 83 -2.82 -3.49 24.05
CA ALA A 83 -4.18 -3.36 24.55
C ALA A 83 -5.17 -2.88 23.46
N GLY A 84 -4.69 -2.45 22.29
CA GLY A 84 -5.54 -1.87 21.24
C GLY A 84 -6.09 -0.48 21.61
N GLU A 85 -5.47 0.20 22.58
CA GLU A 85 -5.83 1.54 23.02
C GLU A 85 -5.27 2.60 22.06
N TRP A 86 -5.70 2.56 20.79
CA TRP A 86 -5.13 3.35 19.71
C TRP A 86 -5.21 4.86 19.96
N GLN A 87 -6.28 5.34 20.59
CA GLN A 87 -6.41 6.76 20.95
C GLN A 87 -5.35 7.19 21.99
N LYS A 88 -5.05 6.32 22.96
CA LYS A 88 -4.00 6.58 23.96
C LYS A 88 -2.62 6.54 23.31
N LEU A 89 -2.39 5.58 22.41
CA LEU A 89 -1.15 5.52 21.62
C LEU A 89 -0.93 6.81 20.81
N ALA A 90 -1.96 7.29 20.10
CA ALA A 90 -1.91 8.53 19.35
C ALA A 90 -1.58 9.73 20.26
N THR A 91 -2.29 9.88 21.38
CA THR A 91 -2.05 10.97 22.35
C THR A 91 -0.62 10.95 22.88
N LEU A 92 -0.08 9.78 23.25
CA LEU A 92 1.29 9.64 23.75
C LEU A 92 2.34 10.00 22.69
N ALA A 93 2.10 9.60 21.45
CA ALA A 93 2.97 9.91 20.33
C ALA A 93 2.97 11.42 20.02
N GLU A 94 1.79 12.03 19.88
CA GLU A 94 1.66 13.46 19.63
C GLU A 94 2.23 14.32 20.77
N GLU A 95 2.06 13.92 22.03
CA GLU A 95 2.65 14.60 23.19
C GLU A 95 4.17 14.74 23.04
N TYR A 96 4.85 13.66 22.63
CA TYR A 96 6.29 13.66 22.44
C TYR A 96 6.72 14.44 21.20
N LEU A 97 5.97 14.29 20.10
CA LEU A 97 6.22 15.00 18.83
C LEU A 97 6.13 16.52 18.96
N ARG A 98 5.45 17.07 19.97
CA ARG A 98 5.47 18.51 20.28
C ARG A 98 6.88 19.01 20.63
N TYR A 99 7.70 18.17 21.23
CA TYR A 99 9.08 18.50 21.64
C TYR A 99 10.13 17.91 20.71
N ARG A 100 9.82 16.81 20.02
CA ARG A 100 10.67 16.17 19.02
C ARG A 100 9.90 15.91 17.72
N PRO A 101 9.64 16.94 16.88
CA PRO A 101 8.82 16.79 15.68
C PRO A 101 9.38 15.83 14.63
N THR A 102 10.67 15.50 14.72
CA THR A 102 11.34 14.57 13.81
C THR A 102 11.57 13.20 14.44
N ASP A 103 11.04 12.91 15.64
CA ASP A 103 11.26 11.60 16.24
C ASP A 103 10.55 10.48 15.46
N VAL A 104 11.33 9.52 14.96
CA VAL A 104 10.85 8.42 14.11
C VAL A 104 9.99 7.45 14.90
N TYR A 105 10.32 7.17 16.17
CA TYR A 105 9.54 6.24 17.00
C TYR A 105 8.13 6.75 17.26
N ALA A 106 8.01 8.03 17.64
CA ALA A 106 6.74 8.68 17.87
C ALA A 106 5.93 8.85 16.58
N MET A 107 6.55 9.22 15.46
CA MET A 107 5.85 9.26 14.18
C MET A 107 5.34 7.88 13.76
N ALA A 108 6.11 6.82 13.96
CA ALA A 108 5.68 5.45 13.70
C ALA A 108 4.49 5.05 14.57
N ALA A 109 4.54 5.34 15.88
CA ALA A 109 3.44 5.10 16.80
C ALA A 109 2.15 5.87 16.43
N ALA A 110 2.26 7.16 16.09
CA ALA A 110 1.12 7.95 15.63
C ALA A 110 0.56 7.43 14.29
N THR A 111 1.42 7.10 13.33
CA THR A 111 1.00 6.56 12.02
C THR A 111 0.20 5.26 12.20
N GLU A 112 0.71 4.34 13.02
CA GLU A 112 0.02 3.08 13.35
C GLU A 112 -1.32 3.32 14.06
N ALA A 113 -1.34 4.22 15.05
CA ALA A 113 -2.56 4.55 15.79
C ALA A 113 -3.65 5.10 14.86
N TYR A 114 -3.32 6.07 13.99
CA TYR A 114 -4.31 6.68 13.09
C TYR A 114 -4.72 5.77 11.93
N GLN A 115 -3.88 4.81 11.55
CA GLN A 115 -4.28 3.71 10.69
C GLN A 115 -5.38 2.87 11.37
N LYS A 116 -5.20 2.50 12.64
CA LYS A 116 -6.18 1.67 13.38
C LYS A 116 -7.45 2.43 13.75
N LEU A 117 -7.36 3.75 13.96
CA LEU A 117 -8.49 4.63 14.21
C LEU A 117 -9.24 5.04 12.93
N ASN A 118 -8.80 4.60 11.75
CA ASN A 118 -9.37 4.99 10.46
C ASN A 118 -9.49 6.53 10.30
N SER A 119 -8.42 7.25 10.67
CA SER A 119 -8.35 8.71 10.64
C SER A 119 -7.45 9.17 9.48
N PRO A 120 -7.97 9.26 8.24
CA PRO A 120 -7.13 9.35 7.04
C PRO A 120 -6.32 10.65 6.96
N GLN A 121 -6.84 11.79 7.43
CA GLN A 121 -6.10 13.06 7.42
C GLN A 121 -4.86 12.99 8.31
N LYS A 122 -5.02 12.46 9.53
CA LYS A 122 -3.93 12.27 10.49
C LYS A 122 -2.95 11.20 10.03
N LEU A 123 -3.44 10.13 9.42
CA LEU A 123 -2.58 9.11 8.80
C LEU A 123 -1.72 9.69 7.67
N VAL A 124 -2.28 10.56 6.82
CA VAL A 124 -1.51 11.27 5.79
C VAL A 124 -0.46 12.18 6.43
N GLU A 125 -0.84 12.96 7.45
CA GLU A 125 0.06 13.89 8.14
C GLU A 125 1.30 13.16 8.69
N PHE A 126 1.10 12.16 9.55
CA PHE A 126 2.20 11.46 10.20
C PHE A 126 2.89 10.46 9.27
N GLY A 127 2.14 9.73 8.45
CA GLY A 127 2.68 8.75 7.52
C GLY A 127 3.57 9.39 6.45
N THR A 128 3.23 10.58 5.95
CA THR A 128 4.07 11.30 4.97
C THR A 128 5.39 11.74 5.60
N ARG A 129 5.35 12.28 6.83
CA ARG A 129 6.55 12.69 7.57
C ARG A 129 7.44 11.50 7.92
N LEU A 130 6.83 10.39 8.35
CA LEU A 130 7.54 9.15 8.61
C LEU A 130 8.24 8.63 7.35
N TYR A 131 7.52 8.55 6.23
CA TYR A 131 8.10 8.10 4.96
C TYR A 131 9.25 9.00 4.49
N ALA A 132 9.16 10.32 4.69
CA ALA A 132 10.22 11.26 4.31
C ALA A 132 11.54 10.99 5.06
N GLN A 133 11.48 10.47 6.30
CA GLN A 133 12.65 10.15 7.10
C GLN A 133 13.08 8.69 7.00
N SER A 134 12.14 7.78 6.79
CA SER A 134 12.38 6.33 6.70
C SER A 134 11.50 5.73 5.61
N PRO A 135 11.87 5.90 4.32
CA PRO A 135 11.09 5.42 3.19
C PRO A 135 10.89 3.91 3.28
N ASN A 136 9.63 3.47 3.25
CA ASN A 136 9.29 2.05 3.21
C ASN A 136 7.93 1.83 2.51
N GLY A 137 7.75 0.63 1.95
CA GLY A 137 6.55 0.30 1.16
C GLY A 137 5.26 0.27 1.97
N ALA A 138 5.30 -0.19 3.22
CA ALA A 138 4.10 -0.30 4.06
C ALA A 138 3.50 1.08 4.39
N THR A 139 4.34 2.04 4.79
CA THR A 139 3.91 3.43 5.03
C THR A 139 3.40 4.06 3.74
N ALA A 140 4.09 3.86 2.60
CA ALA A 140 3.62 4.39 1.32
C ALA A 140 2.22 3.85 0.97
N TYR A 141 2.01 2.55 1.18
CA TYR A 141 0.73 1.88 0.95
C TYR A 141 -0.37 2.47 1.84
N PHE A 142 -0.15 2.60 3.15
CA PHE A 142 -1.17 3.14 4.05
C PHE A 142 -1.51 4.60 3.76
N VAL A 143 -0.52 5.41 3.39
CA VAL A 143 -0.77 6.79 2.96
C VAL A 143 -1.56 6.82 1.65
N ALA A 144 -1.26 5.93 0.69
CA ALA A 144 -2.07 5.78 -0.53
C ALA A 144 -3.52 5.45 -0.19
N LYS A 145 -3.75 4.45 0.68
CA LYS A 145 -5.09 4.05 1.13
C LYS A 145 -5.84 5.17 1.85
N ALA A 146 -5.14 6.01 2.62
CA ALA A 146 -5.75 7.18 3.26
C ALA A 146 -6.23 8.22 2.24
N TYR A 147 -5.42 8.52 1.21
CA TYR A 147 -5.88 9.39 0.12
C TYR A 147 -7.04 8.79 -0.67
N GLN A 148 -7.01 7.46 -0.89
CA GLN A 148 -8.11 6.76 -1.53
C GLN A 148 -9.42 6.92 -0.75
N SER A 149 -9.40 6.75 0.58
CA SER A 149 -10.62 6.90 1.41
C SER A 149 -11.15 8.34 1.45
N MET A 150 -10.29 9.32 1.17
CA MET A 150 -10.68 10.73 1.03
C MET A 150 -11.09 11.10 -0.41
N ASN A 151 -11.13 10.14 -1.33
CA ASN A 151 -11.38 10.36 -2.76
C ASN A 151 -10.36 11.29 -3.45
N ASP A 152 -9.18 11.48 -2.87
CA ASP A 152 -8.09 12.25 -3.48
C ASP A 152 -7.30 11.38 -4.47
N ARG A 153 -7.82 11.29 -5.69
CA ARG A 153 -7.27 10.44 -6.76
C ARG A 153 -5.85 10.84 -7.17
N ALA A 154 -5.53 12.14 -7.10
CA ALA A 154 -4.24 12.66 -7.53
C ALA A 154 -3.12 12.23 -6.57
N ASN A 155 -3.33 12.42 -5.27
CA ASN A 155 -2.35 12.00 -4.28
C ASN A 155 -2.35 10.48 -4.07
N PHE A 156 -3.51 9.82 -4.20
CA PHE A 156 -3.57 8.36 -4.22
C PHE A 156 -2.63 7.78 -5.29
N SER A 157 -2.72 8.26 -6.54
CA SER A 157 -1.86 7.77 -7.63
C SER A 157 -0.37 7.97 -7.34
N LYS A 158 0.02 9.15 -6.81
CA LYS A 158 1.42 9.43 -6.43
C LYS A 158 1.94 8.47 -5.36
N TRP A 159 1.12 8.15 -4.37
CA TRP A 159 1.50 7.23 -3.28
C TRP A 159 1.40 5.76 -3.68
N ALA A 160 0.53 5.41 -4.62
CA ALA A 160 0.53 4.11 -5.28
C ALA A 160 1.85 3.87 -6.03
N ASP A 161 2.35 4.86 -6.77
CA ASP A 161 3.66 4.79 -7.43
C ASP A 161 4.80 4.59 -6.41
N LYS A 162 4.80 5.34 -5.31
CA LYS A 162 5.77 5.13 -4.20
C LYS A 162 5.67 3.74 -3.60
N THR A 163 4.47 3.20 -3.46
CA THR A 163 4.27 1.82 -2.98
C THR A 163 4.93 0.83 -3.95
N LEU A 164 4.68 0.97 -5.25
CA LEU A 164 5.23 0.11 -6.30
C LEU A 164 6.75 0.20 -6.47
N GLN A 165 7.38 1.28 -5.99
CA GLN A 165 8.85 1.38 -5.93
C GLN A 165 9.45 0.43 -4.88
N HIS A 166 8.75 0.23 -3.76
CA HIS A 166 9.21 -0.63 -2.65
C HIS A 166 8.66 -2.05 -2.74
N ASP A 167 7.43 -2.20 -3.22
CA ASP A 167 6.75 -3.46 -3.44
C ASP A 167 6.25 -3.53 -4.90
N PRO A 168 7.12 -3.92 -5.85
CA PRO A 168 6.76 -3.97 -7.26
C PRO A 168 5.66 -4.99 -7.59
N GLY A 169 5.36 -5.91 -6.66
CA GLY A 169 4.35 -6.94 -6.78
C GLY A 169 3.03 -6.59 -6.10
N ASN A 170 2.87 -5.36 -5.58
CA ASN A 170 1.63 -4.95 -4.93
C ASN A 170 0.45 -4.95 -5.92
N VAL A 171 -0.34 -6.02 -5.91
CA VAL A 171 -1.39 -6.26 -6.91
C VAL A 171 -2.45 -5.15 -6.91
N GLU A 172 -2.81 -4.64 -5.73
CA GLU A 172 -3.79 -3.57 -5.63
C GLU A 172 -3.30 -2.27 -6.29
N MET A 173 -2.06 -1.87 -6.01
CA MET A 173 -1.47 -0.68 -6.63
C MET A 173 -1.20 -0.88 -8.14
N LEU A 174 -0.90 -2.11 -8.57
CA LEU A 174 -0.79 -2.44 -10.00
C LEU A 174 -2.12 -2.27 -10.73
N VAL A 175 -3.24 -2.66 -10.13
CA VAL A 175 -4.58 -2.45 -10.71
C VAL A 175 -4.88 -0.96 -10.89
N GLU A 176 -4.57 -0.13 -9.89
CA GLU A 176 -4.70 1.33 -10.04
C GLU A 176 -3.77 1.87 -11.14
N ALA A 177 -2.53 1.39 -11.21
CA ALA A 177 -1.57 1.82 -12.20
C ALA A 177 -2.02 1.48 -13.64
N ILE A 178 -2.67 0.32 -13.85
CA ILE A 178 -3.32 -0.06 -15.11
C ILE A 178 -4.45 0.94 -15.44
N SER A 179 -5.34 1.22 -14.48
CA SER A 179 -6.46 2.16 -14.66
C SER A 179 -5.97 3.56 -15.04
N SER A 180 -4.94 4.04 -14.33
CA SER A 180 -4.28 5.34 -14.57
C SER A 180 -3.54 5.38 -15.92
N ALA A 181 -3.02 4.25 -16.39
CA ALA A 181 -2.43 4.17 -17.72
C ALA A 181 -3.51 4.26 -18.82
N TRP A 182 -4.64 3.56 -18.67
CA TRP A 182 -5.76 3.68 -19.61
C TRP A 182 -6.37 5.07 -19.69
N SER A 183 -6.51 5.79 -18.56
CA SER A 183 -7.04 7.16 -18.58
C SER A 183 -6.12 8.13 -19.34
N ARG A 184 -4.83 7.79 -19.45
CA ARG A 184 -3.82 8.50 -20.24
C ARG A 184 -3.62 7.91 -21.65
N GLN A 185 -4.42 6.92 -22.04
CA GLN A 185 -4.33 6.19 -23.30
C GLN A 185 -2.98 5.46 -23.51
N ASP A 186 -2.23 5.19 -22.44
CA ASP A 186 -0.93 4.52 -22.48
C ASP A 186 -1.12 2.99 -22.32
N LEU A 187 -1.47 2.33 -23.42
CA LEU A 187 -1.77 0.90 -23.42
C LEU A 187 -0.54 0.02 -23.15
N THR A 188 0.65 0.45 -23.58
CA THR A 188 1.91 -0.26 -23.33
C THR A 188 2.29 -0.24 -21.85
N LYS A 189 2.12 0.91 -21.18
CA LYS A 189 2.34 0.99 -19.74
C LYS A 189 1.29 0.19 -18.96
N ALA A 190 0.03 0.21 -19.40
CA ALA A 190 -1.01 -0.64 -18.81
C ALA A 190 -0.64 -2.13 -18.90
N ALA A 191 -0.19 -2.60 -20.07
CA ALA A 191 0.28 -3.97 -20.27
C ALA A 191 1.51 -4.32 -19.41
N THR A 192 2.44 -3.37 -19.24
CA THR A 192 3.61 -3.55 -18.37
C THR A 192 3.19 -3.82 -16.91
N PHE A 193 2.25 -3.04 -16.38
CA PHE A 193 1.71 -3.27 -15.03
C PHE A 193 0.89 -4.56 -14.95
N ALA A 194 0.14 -4.90 -16.00
CA ALA A 194 -0.61 -6.15 -16.07
C ALA A 194 0.29 -7.39 -16.00
N ASN A 195 1.40 -7.41 -16.73
CA ASN A 195 2.38 -8.50 -16.65
C ASN A 195 2.95 -8.66 -15.24
N ARG A 196 3.28 -7.55 -14.57
CA ARG A 196 3.70 -7.57 -13.16
C ARG A 196 2.60 -8.11 -12.25
N GLY A 197 1.35 -7.73 -12.50
CA GLY A 197 0.18 -8.17 -11.73
C GLY A 197 -0.05 -9.67 -11.86
N LEU A 198 0.01 -10.20 -13.08
CA LEU A 198 -0.08 -11.64 -13.34
C LEU A 198 1.02 -12.42 -12.63
N LYS A 199 2.27 -11.95 -12.71
CA LYS A 199 3.40 -12.57 -12.01
C LYS A 199 3.23 -12.56 -10.49
N ALA A 200 2.78 -11.44 -9.93
CA ALA A 200 2.54 -11.34 -8.49
C ALA A 200 1.43 -12.30 -8.03
N LEU A 201 0.38 -12.47 -8.83
CA LEU A 201 -0.74 -13.39 -8.56
C LEU A 201 -0.33 -14.86 -8.47
N GLU A 202 0.74 -15.29 -9.15
CA GLU A 202 1.23 -16.67 -9.10
C GLU A 202 1.70 -17.07 -7.69
N THR A 203 2.27 -16.12 -6.96
CA THR A 203 2.79 -16.32 -5.60
C THR A 203 1.86 -15.83 -4.50
N MET A 204 0.74 -15.19 -4.87
CA MET A 204 -0.16 -14.56 -3.91
C MET A 204 -0.99 -15.60 -3.16
N LYS A 205 -0.81 -15.66 -1.83
CA LYS A 205 -1.59 -16.53 -0.95
C LYS A 205 -2.89 -15.85 -0.53
N ALA A 206 -3.91 -16.65 -0.28
CA ALA A 206 -5.16 -16.15 0.32
C ALA A 206 -4.87 -15.51 1.70
N PRO A 207 -5.48 -14.35 2.01
CA PRO A 207 -5.44 -13.79 3.36
C PRO A 207 -5.98 -14.78 4.39
N ALA A 208 -5.42 -14.75 5.60
CA ALA A 208 -5.87 -15.62 6.68
C ALA A 208 -7.35 -15.39 7.00
N GLY A 209 -8.12 -16.48 7.13
CA GLY A 209 -9.55 -16.44 7.43
C GLY A 209 -10.47 -16.10 6.25
N GLN A 210 -9.93 -15.86 5.05
CA GLN A 210 -10.75 -15.64 3.86
C GLN A 210 -11.15 -16.98 3.21
N ASP A 211 -12.40 -17.07 2.75
CA ASP A 211 -12.89 -18.24 2.02
C ASP A 211 -12.12 -18.45 0.69
N ALA A 212 -11.82 -19.71 0.38
CA ALA A 212 -11.01 -20.07 -0.77
C ALA A 212 -11.72 -19.78 -2.11
N ALA A 213 -13.04 -19.97 -2.19
CA ALA A 213 -13.81 -19.71 -3.40
C ALA A 213 -13.98 -18.20 -3.63
N GLU A 214 -14.21 -17.42 -2.57
CA GLU A 214 -14.22 -15.97 -2.63
C GLU A 214 -12.86 -15.41 -3.05
N TRP A 215 -11.77 -15.93 -2.47
CA TRP A 215 -10.42 -15.54 -2.85
C TRP A 215 -10.12 -15.88 -4.31
N LYS A 216 -10.50 -17.08 -4.76
CA LYS A 216 -10.36 -17.48 -6.16
C LYS A 216 -11.12 -16.52 -7.07
N THR A 217 -12.36 -16.17 -6.73
CA THR A 217 -13.18 -15.24 -7.51
C THR A 217 -12.51 -13.87 -7.63
N LYS A 218 -12.04 -13.29 -6.51
CA LYS A 218 -11.36 -11.99 -6.50
C LYS A 218 -10.05 -12.02 -7.31
N SER A 219 -9.24 -13.06 -7.13
CA SER A 219 -7.98 -13.21 -7.88
C SER A 219 -8.20 -13.47 -9.37
N ASP A 220 -9.25 -14.21 -9.76
CA ASP A 220 -9.66 -14.40 -11.15
C ASP A 220 -10.12 -13.08 -11.79
N GLN A 221 -10.87 -12.24 -11.08
CA GLN A 221 -11.26 -10.92 -11.56
C GLN A 221 -10.05 -10.02 -11.82
N ILE A 222 -9.07 -10.01 -10.90
CA ILE A 222 -7.83 -9.25 -11.10
C ILE A 222 -7.04 -9.82 -12.29
N ARG A 223 -6.96 -11.16 -12.42
CA ARG A 223 -6.31 -11.81 -13.56
C ARG A 223 -6.99 -11.42 -14.88
N ALA A 224 -8.32 -11.42 -14.91
CA ALA A 224 -9.10 -10.97 -16.06
C ALA A 224 -8.83 -9.50 -16.41
N TYR A 225 -8.72 -8.63 -15.40
CA TYR A 225 -8.40 -7.22 -15.58
C TYR A 225 -7.00 -7.01 -16.19
N CYS A 226 -6.02 -7.78 -15.72
CA CYS A 226 -4.66 -7.77 -16.29
C CYS A 226 -4.65 -8.31 -17.73
N LEU A 227 -5.30 -9.45 -17.99
CA LEU A 227 -5.41 -10.03 -19.33
C LEU A 227 -6.11 -9.08 -20.31
N ARG A 228 -7.12 -8.35 -19.85
CA ARG A 228 -7.75 -7.30 -20.65
C ARG A 228 -6.74 -6.24 -21.07
N ALA A 229 -5.87 -5.78 -20.19
CA ALA A 229 -4.84 -4.79 -20.51
C ALA A 229 -3.85 -5.28 -21.56
N LEU A 230 -3.43 -6.55 -21.48
CA LEU A 230 -2.60 -7.18 -22.52
C LEU A 230 -3.33 -7.25 -23.85
N GLY A 231 -4.60 -7.68 -23.83
CA GLY A 231 -5.43 -7.75 -25.04
C GLY A 231 -5.61 -6.40 -25.75
N GLU A 232 -5.75 -5.30 -24.98
CA GLU A 232 -5.81 -3.93 -25.53
C GLU A 232 -4.49 -3.53 -26.21
N GLU A 233 -3.35 -3.85 -25.60
CA GLU A 233 -2.04 -3.57 -26.20
C GLU A 233 -1.83 -4.38 -27.49
N ASP A 234 -2.16 -5.67 -27.48
CA ASP A 234 -2.07 -6.52 -28.67
C ASP A 234 -3.00 -6.03 -29.77
N TYR A 235 -4.21 -5.58 -29.42
CA TYR A 235 -5.15 -4.99 -30.37
C TYR A 235 -4.55 -3.74 -31.03
N LEU A 236 -3.93 -2.85 -30.24
CA LEU A 236 -3.24 -1.65 -30.74
C LEU A 236 -2.09 -2.01 -31.69
N LYS A 237 -1.33 -3.06 -31.38
CA LYS A 237 -0.23 -3.56 -32.21
C LYS A 237 -0.68 -4.36 -33.44
N ASN A 238 -1.99 -4.54 -33.65
CA ASN A 238 -2.58 -5.41 -34.66
C ASN A 238 -2.20 -6.90 -34.50
N ALA A 239 -1.76 -7.33 -33.32
CA ALA A 239 -1.50 -8.73 -32.98
C ALA A 239 -2.83 -9.43 -32.64
N PHE A 240 -3.73 -9.51 -33.62
CA PHE A 240 -5.11 -9.96 -33.39
C PHE A 240 -5.26 -11.37 -32.81
N PRO A 241 -4.45 -12.38 -33.18
CA PRO A 241 -4.52 -13.70 -32.56
C PRO A 241 -4.22 -13.67 -31.05
N ASP A 242 -3.20 -12.93 -30.63
CA ASP A 242 -2.82 -12.79 -29.23
C ASP A 242 -3.85 -11.94 -28.47
N SER A 243 -4.32 -10.86 -29.09
CA SER A 243 -5.41 -10.03 -28.56
C SER A 243 -6.66 -10.87 -28.28
N GLN A 244 -7.08 -11.70 -29.25
CA GLN A 244 -8.23 -12.59 -29.09
C GLN A 244 -8.00 -13.60 -27.97
N LYS A 245 -6.81 -14.20 -27.88
CA LYS A 245 -6.45 -15.14 -26.81
C LYS A 245 -6.57 -14.49 -25.42
N HIS A 246 -6.05 -13.28 -25.25
CA HIS A 246 -6.13 -12.55 -23.99
C HIS A 246 -7.56 -12.16 -23.62
N PHE A 247 -8.36 -11.64 -24.56
CA PHE A 247 -9.74 -11.29 -24.27
C PHE A 247 -10.63 -12.51 -24.00
N LEU A 248 -10.41 -13.65 -24.68
CA LEU A 248 -11.10 -14.90 -24.37
C LEU A 248 -10.78 -15.38 -22.95
N ALA A 249 -9.50 -15.32 -22.55
CA ALA A 249 -9.08 -15.68 -21.21
C ALA A 249 -9.69 -14.74 -20.15
N ALA A 250 -9.71 -13.42 -20.43
CA ALA A 250 -10.34 -12.44 -19.56
C ALA A 250 -11.85 -12.69 -19.40
N ALA A 251 -12.58 -12.89 -20.50
CA ALA A 251 -14.02 -13.16 -20.49
C ALA A 251 -14.38 -14.50 -19.81
N LYS A 252 -13.48 -15.48 -19.84
CA LYS A 252 -13.65 -16.76 -19.13
C LYS A 252 -13.51 -16.60 -17.62
N LEU A 253 -12.53 -15.83 -17.18
CA LEU A 253 -12.24 -15.60 -15.75
C LEU A 253 -13.21 -14.60 -15.12
N ASP A 254 -13.61 -13.59 -15.89
CA ASP A 254 -14.64 -12.63 -15.52
C ASP A 254 -15.68 -12.51 -16.64
N PRO A 255 -16.75 -13.33 -16.60
CA PRO A 255 -17.84 -13.26 -17.57
C PRO A 255 -18.60 -11.93 -17.60
N LYS A 256 -18.37 -11.03 -16.63
CA LYS A 256 -18.96 -9.70 -16.54
C LYS A 256 -18.06 -8.60 -17.10
N ASN A 257 -16.91 -8.94 -17.66
CA ASN A 257 -16.00 -7.98 -18.29
C ASN A 257 -16.58 -7.51 -19.65
N ASP A 258 -17.35 -6.42 -19.62
CA ASP A 258 -18.05 -5.86 -20.78
C ASP A 258 -17.10 -5.48 -21.94
N MET A 259 -15.96 -4.88 -21.60
CA MET A 259 -14.94 -4.48 -22.57
C MET A 259 -14.29 -5.69 -23.25
N ALA A 260 -14.02 -6.78 -22.52
CA ALA A 260 -13.49 -8.00 -23.14
C ALA A 260 -14.46 -8.57 -24.19
N HIS A 261 -15.76 -8.61 -23.88
CA HIS A 261 -16.79 -9.03 -24.84
C HIS A 261 -16.90 -8.07 -26.04
N TYR A 262 -16.82 -6.76 -25.80
CA TYR A 262 -16.85 -5.76 -26.87
C TYR A 262 -15.67 -5.95 -27.85
N ARG A 263 -14.46 -6.11 -27.32
CA ARG A 263 -13.25 -6.33 -28.12
C ARG A 263 -13.27 -7.64 -28.88
N LEU A 264 -13.81 -8.72 -28.29
CA LEU A 264 -14.05 -9.98 -29.00
C LEU A 264 -15.02 -9.78 -30.17
N GLY A 265 -16.07 -8.97 -30.00
CA GLY A 265 -16.99 -8.62 -31.08
C GLY A 265 -16.28 -7.95 -32.26
N LEU A 266 -15.43 -6.96 -31.98
CA LEU A 266 -14.63 -6.28 -33.01
C LEU A 266 -13.66 -7.23 -33.71
N LEU A 267 -12.99 -8.10 -32.95
CA LEU A 267 -12.05 -9.08 -33.50
C LEU A 267 -12.75 -10.11 -34.40
N TYR A 268 -13.89 -10.66 -33.97
CA TYR A 268 -14.67 -11.59 -34.79
C TYR A 268 -15.25 -10.94 -36.02
N TRP A 269 -15.71 -9.70 -35.92
CA TRP A 269 -16.22 -8.95 -37.06
C TRP A 269 -15.11 -8.73 -38.09
N ARG A 270 -13.92 -8.33 -37.65
CA ARG A 270 -12.73 -8.20 -38.51
C ARG A 270 -12.36 -9.52 -39.18
N ALA A 271 -12.53 -10.64 -38.49
CA ALA A 271 -12.29 -11.97 -39.03
C ALA A 271 -13.43 -12.49 -39.95
N GLY A 272 -14.49 -11.70 -40.17
CA GLY A 272 -15.65 -12.10 -40.97
C GLY A 272 -16.58 -13.11 -40.29
N ILE A 273 -16.38 -13.41 -39.00
CA ILE A 273 -17.17 -14.38 -38.25
C ILE A 273 -18.37 -13.67 -37.62
N VAL A 274 -19.34 -13.30 -38.46
CA VAL A 274 -20.49 -12.44 -38.12
C VAL A 274 -21.28 -12.96 -36.92
N ASP A 275 -21.62 -14.26 -36.87
CA ASP A 275 -22.43 -14.82 -35.78
C ASP A 275 -21.76 -14.64 -34.41
N LYS A 276 -20.45 -14.91 -34.33
CA LYS A 276 -19.68 -14.74 -33.08
C LYS A 276 -19.54 -13.27 -32.71
N ALA A 277 -19.35 -12.40 -33.70
CA ALA A 277 -19.29 -10.96 -33.46
C ALA A 277 -20.60 -10.45 -32.85
N CYS A 278 -21.74 -10.79 -33.46
CA CYS A 278 -23.07 -10.46 -32.94
C CYS A 278 -23.29 -10.99 -31.52
N ALA A 279 -22.90 -12.25 -31.24
CA ALA A 279 -23.02 -12.82 -29.90
C ALA A 279 -22.16 -12.09 -28.86
N SER A 280 -20.91 -11.76 -29.19
CA SER A 280 -20.01 -11.01 -28.30
C SER A 280 -20.49 -9.57 -28.06
N PHE A 281 -20.96 -8.87 -29.09
CA PHE A 281 -21.58 -7.55 -28.92
C PHE A 281 -22.86 -7.62 -28.10
N ALA A 282 -23.72 -8.62 -28.31
CA ALA A 282 -24.90 -8.82 -27.49
C ALA A 282 -24.53 -9.03 -26.01
N ARG A 283 -23.49 -9.82 -25.72
CA ARG A 283 -23.00 -10.03 -24.36
C ARG A 283 -22.50 -8.74 -23.72
N SER A 284 -21.67 -7.96 -24.40
CA SER A 284 -21.23 -6.65 -23.89
C SER A 284 -22.42 -5.69 -23.66
N ALA A 285 -23.37 -5.66 -24.60
CA ALA A 285 -24.54 -4.79 -24.54
C ALA A 285 -25.45 -5.06 -23.32
N VAL A 286 -25.56 -6.31 -22.85
CA VAL A 286 -26.43 -6.66 -21.71
C VAL A 286 -25.75 -6.54 -20.36
N LEU A 287 -24.42 -6.46 -20.32
CA LEU A 287 -23.66 -6.28 -19.08
C LEU A 287 -23.77 -4.85 -18.52
N ASN A 288 -24.32 -3.91 -19.29
CA ASN A 288 -24.55 -2.52 -18.89
C ASN A 288 -23.28 -1.80 -18.39
N GLY A 289 -22.10 -2.20 -18.87
CA GLY A 289 -20.83 -1.52 -18.60
C GLY A 289 -20.58 -0.34 -19.55
N PRO A 290 -19.42 0.33 -19.44
CA PRO A 290 -19.05 1.48 -20.26
C PRO A 290 -19.17 1.25 -21.77
N THR A 291 -18.99 0.02 -22.24
CA THR A 291 -19.07 -0.34 -23.67
C THR A 291 -20.45 -0.76 -24.15
N SER A 292 -21.46 -0.84 -23.26
CA SER A 292 -22.77 -1.40 -23.57
C SER A 292 -23.49 -0.69 -24.72
N SER A 293 -23.45 0.65 -24.73
CA SER A 293 -24.10 1.47 -25.76
C SER A 293 -23.44 1.26 -27.13
N ASP A 294 -22.11 1.32 -27.17
CA ASP A 294 -21.32 1.08 -28.38
C ASP A 294 -21.54 -0.34 -28.89
N ALA A 295 -21.51 -1.33 -28.00
CA ALA A 295 -21.77 -2.73 -28.35
C ALA A 295 -23.17 -2.93 -28.93
N ARG A 296 -24.20 -2.28 -28.37
CA ARG A 296 -25.56 -2.34 -28.91
C ARG A 296 -25.65 -1.71 -30.31
N LYS A 297 -24.96 -0.58 -30.52
CA LYS A 297 -24.87 0.05 -31.83
C LYS A 297 -24.19 -0.88 -32.84
N GLN A 298 -23.01 -1.41 -32.51
CA GLN A 298 -22.26 -2.33 -33.36
C GLN A 298 -23.07 -3.59 -33.68
N LEU A 299 -23.79 -4.14 -32.70
CA LEU A 299 -24.70 -5.27 -32.92
C LEU A 299 -25.78 -4.93 -33.95
N ASN A 300 -26.48 -3.81 -33.79
CA ASN A 300 -27.55 -3.42 -34.70
C ASN A 300 -27.02 -3.15 -36.11
N ASP A 301 -25.91 -2.43 -36.23
CA ASP A 301 -25.31 -2.08 -37.51
C ASP A 301 -24.86 -3.35 -38.25
N LEU A 302 -24.12 -4.23 -37.57
CA LEU A 302 -23.63 -5.48 -38.14
C LEU A 302 -24.76 -6.45 -38.50
N TYR A 303 -25.77 -6.55 -37.64
CA TYR A 303 -26.92 -7.43 -37.87
C TYR A 303 -27.77 -6.92 -39.05
N LYS A 304 -28.01 -5.62 -39.14
CA LYS A 304 -28.70 -5.01 -40.29
C LYS A 304 -27.90 -5.18 -41.58
N GLN A 305 -26.59 -5.02 -41.54
CA GLN A 305 -25.73 -5.20 -42.72
C GLN A 305 -25.76 -6.64 -43.21
N SER A 306 -25.71 -7.61 -42.30
CA SER A 306 -25.58 -9.04 -42.64
C SER A 306 -26.91 -9.72 -42.96
N TYR A 307 -28.01 -9.30 -42.33
CA TYR A 307 -29.33 -9.97 -42.45
C TYR A 307 -30.44 -9.04 -42.97
N HIS A 308 -30.13 -7.77 -43.29
CA HIS A 308 -31.06 -6.78 -43.83
C HIS A 308 -32.30 -6.48 -42.96
N ASN A 309 -32.26 -6.81 -41.67
CA ASN A 309 -33.33 -6.53 -40.69
C ASN A 309 -32.74 -6.48 -39.26
N LEU A 310 -33.59 -6.32 -38.24
CA LEU A 310 -33.20 -6.35 -36.81
C LEU A 310 -34.01 -7.35 -35.98
N VAL A 311 -34.81 -8.21 -36.62
CA VAL A 311 -35.82 -9.05 -35.96
C VAL A 311 -35.19 -10.04 -34.96
N GLY A 312 -33.98 -10.52 -35.24
CA GLY A 312 -33.27 -11.45 -34.35
C GLY A 312 -32.49 -10.80 -33.21
N VAL A 313 -32.28 -9.48 -33.22
CA VAL A 313 -31.49 -8.78 -32.18
C VAL A 313 -32.08 -8.95 -30.77
N PRO A 314 -33.41 -8.80 -30.55
CA PRO A 314 -33.99 -9.02 -29.22
C PRO A 314 -33.72 -10.42 -28.67
N LYS A 315 -33.75 -11.46 -29.52
CA LYS A 315 -33.45 -12.84 -29.12
C LYS A 315 -31.99 -13.00 -28.73
N LEU A 316 -31.06 -12.43 -29.50
CA LEU A 316 -29.63 -12.45 -29.18
C LEU A 316 -29.34 -11.77 -27.84
N LEU A 317 -29.92 -10.59 -27.59
CA LEU A 317 -29.79 -9.89 -26.32
C LEU A 317 -30.36 -10.71 -25.16
N GLN A 318 -31.52 -11.36 -25.35
CA GLN A 318 -32.10 -12.19 -24.29
C GLN A 318 -31.22 -13.41 -23.98
N SER A 319 -30.70 -14.10 -25.00
CA SER A 319 -29.78 -15.23 -24.82
C SER A 319 -28.47 -14.83 -24.15
N ALA A 320 -27.99 -13.61 -24.40
CA ALA A 320 -26.72 -13.12 -23.88
C ALA A 320 -26.76 -12.72 -22.39
N LYS A 321 -27.94 -12.67 -21.74
CA LYS A 321 -28.06 -12.32 -20.31
C LYS A 321 -27.63 -13.45 -19.37
N ASN A 322 -27.64 -14.69 -19.85
CA ASN A 322 -27.41 -15.89 -19.04
C ASN A 322 -25.92 -16.24 -18.92
#